data_AF-E0VFV7-F1
#
_entry.id   AF-E0VFV7-F1
#
_cell.length_a   1.000
_cell.length_b   1.000
_cell.length_c   1.000
_cell.angle_alpha   90.00
_cell.angle_beta   90.00
_cell.angle_gamma   90.00
#
_symmetry.space_group_name_H-M   'P 1'
#
loop_
_entity.id
_entity.type
_entity.pdbx_description
1 polymer ?
#
loop_
_entity_poly.entity_id
_entity_poly.type
_entity_poly.pdbx_seq_one_letter_code
_entity_poly.pdbx_strand_id
1 'polypeptide(L)'
;MGKLHFSKENSDDEFGINNKFKSLHCCSHGYRSIEWFKDGQPYPWSTNVSTLIIHPESRNQTIYSQQLTFDDSGKYKCVVRNDTHVLQHEVQLEVSGPSISIGWPKTTYKPRDQKANHGDFARFYCEAFVVKRKQGRPWWKKRDHENFHKIEILKLASLLRNPLGKNNTKKSFIDNVSVVQENISREEKRVIGSYLSFTSVRPQDYGQYKCKVKNLEGQVVELSAWLKKKKKDENVDEDIPVYVTSSGKIPIAICEFYVIVLFLFFSAVASTITFLYFGSRFRLWSKRIFSSSLTNQEDKKDLLIIYNEKDVGNGLDNLLSTIKTNKNRYSCSFHPIRNRLEIGMDYNYFSLFWGLLVIMTPELTGGSLTPKTIYNTIQFLQKVHFTIVWFTKCK
;
A
#
# COMPACT_ATOMS: atom_id res chain seq x y z
N MET A 1 16.82 -11.48 17.41
CA MET A 1 15.94 -10.52 18.12
C MET A 1 14.50 -11.02 17.98
N GLY A 2 13.74 -11.07 19.07
CA GLY A 2 12.37 -11.60 19.06
C GLY A 2 11.38 -10.68 18.35
N LYS A 3 10.32 -11.25 17.77
CA LYS A 3 9.23 -10.51 17.14
C LYS A 3 8.54 -9.59 18.16
N LEU A 4 8.33 -8.33 17.78
CA LEU A 4 7.64 -7.35 18.61
C LEU A 4 6.14 -7.71 18.70
N HIS A 5 5.63 -7.91 19.92
CA HIS A 5 4.21 -8.21 20.17
C HIS A 5 3.80 -7.83 21.60
N PHE A 6 2.51 -7.63 21.82
CA PHE A 6 1.95 -7.52 23.17
C PHE A 6 1.93 -8.89 23.84
N SER A 7 2.44 -8.98 25.06
CA SER A 7 2.56 -10.23 25.81
C SER A 7 1.36 -10.50 26.74
N LYS A 8 0.45 -9.53 26.87
CA LYS A 8 -0.83 -9.67 27.57
C LYS A 8 -1.93 -8.98 26.76
N GLU A 9 -3.16 -9.32 27.08
CA GLU A 9 -4.36 -8.64 26.61
C GLU A 9 -4.40 -7.20 27.11
N ASN A 10 -4.45 -6.25 26.19
CA ASN A 10 -4.59 -4.84 26.51
C ASN A 10 -6.08 -4.44 26.52
N SER A 11 -6.52 -3.81 27.61
CA SER A 11 -7.89 -3.30 27.79
C SER A 11 -8.10 -2.01 27.00
N ASP A 12 -9.25 -1.92 26.32
CA ASP A 12 -9.64 -0.69 25.59
C ASP A 12 -10.22 0.36 26.54
N ASP A 13 -10.86 -0.10 27.62
CA ASP A 13 -11.52 0.73 28.63
C ASP A 13 -11.03 0.32 30.03
N GLU A 14 -10.73 1.32 30.88
CA GLU A 14 -10.32 1.15 32.26
C GLU A 14 -11.11 2.07 33.18
N PHE A 15 -11.41 1.58 34.38
CA PHE A 15 -12.21 2.32 35.35
C PHE A 15 -11.45 2.44 36.66
N GLY A 16 -11.52 3.63 37.25
CA GLY A 16 -10.86 3.97 38.50
C GLY A 16 -11.82 4.63 39.48
N ILE A 17 -11.45 4.63 40.76
CA ILE A 17 -12.15 5.37 41.81
C ILE A 17 -11.21 6.47 42.30
N ASN A 18 -11.73 7.68 42.43
CA ASN A 18 -11.01 8.81 42.99
C ASN A 18 -10.41 8.46 44.36
N ASN A 19 -9.17 8.90 44.60
CA ASN A 19 -8.37 8.61 45.78
C ASN A 19 -8.12 7.11 46.02
N LYS A 20 -7.99 6.33 44.94
CA LYS A 20 -7.57 4.92 44.98
C LYS A 20 -6.43 4.66 44.02
N PHE A 21 -5.68 3.60 44.30
CA PHE A 21 -4.61 3.12 43.44
C PHE A 21 -5.16 2.67 42.07
N LYS A 22 -4.41 2.96 41.01
CA LYS A 22 -4.68 2.46 39.65
C LYS A 22 -3.38 2.25 38.90
N SER A 23 -3.34 1.22 38.06
CA SER A 23 -2.26 1.01 37.10
C SER A 23 -2.81 0.70 35.71
N LEU A 24 -2.10 1.16 34.69
CA LEU A 24 -2.34 0.85 33.27
C LEU A 24 -1.12 0.13 32.73
N HIS A 25 -1.34 -0.95 31.99
CA HIS A 25 -0.28 -1.86 31.53
C HIS A 25 -0.16 -1.87 30.01
N CYS A 26 1.07 -1.95 29.52
CA CYS A 26 1.42 -2.12 28.12
C CYS A 26 2.48 -3.23 27.97
N CYS A 27 2.14 -4.41 28.50
CA CYS A 27 3.05 -5.55 28.56
C CYS A 27 3.43 -6.02 27.15
N SER A 28 4.71 -5.94 26.82
CA SER A 28 5.24 -6.18 25.48
C SER A 28 6.53 -6.97 25.54
N HIS A 29 6.80 -7.75 24.48
CA HIS A 29 8.02 -8.51 24.31
C HIS A 29 8.74 -8.09 23.01
N GLY A 30 10.07 -8.15 23.01
CA GLY A 30 10.89 -7.77 21.85
C GLY A 30 10.92 -6.27 21.55
N TYR A 31 10.69 -5.41 22.54
CA TYR A 31 10.75 -3.95 22.40
C TYR A 31 12.11 -3.39 22.83
N ARG A 32 12.45 -2.21 22.30
CA ARG A 32 13.60 -1.38 22.69
C ARG A 32 13.18 -0.14 23.47
N SER A 33 12.03 0.45 23.14
CA SER A 33 11.49 1.61 23.87
C SER A 33 9.97 1.52 24.01
N ILE A 34 9.45 2.19 25.05
CA ILE A 34 8.03 2.41 25.30
C ILE A 34 7.85 3.87 25.68
N GLU A 35 6.96 4.55 24.97
CA GLU A 35 6.57 5.94 25.20
C GLU A 35 5.10 6.01 25.56
N TRP A 36 4.76 6.82 26.55
CA TRP A 36 3.39 7.02 27.02
C TRP A 36 2.89 8.40 26.66
N PHE A 37 1.62 8.47 26.28
CA PHE A 37 0.91 9.70 25.97
C PHE A 37 -0.42 9.72 26.74
N LYS A 38 -0.83 10.89 27.22
CA LYS A 38 -2.17 11.15 27.75
C LYS A 38 -2.79 12.27 26.93
N ASP A 39 -3.93 12.00 26.31
CA ASP A 39 -4.66 12.96 25.48
C ASP A 39 -3.76 13.60 24.40
N GLY A 40 -2.81 12.80 23.87
CA GLY A 40 -1.81 13.24 22.89
C GLY A 40 -0.54 13.88 23.47
N GLN A 41 -0.50 14.22 24.76
CA GLN A 41 0.68 14.80 25.41
C GLN A 41 1.66 13.71 25.87
N PRO A 42 2.95 13.77 25.48
CA PRO A 42 3.94 12.79 25.90
C PRO A 42 4.28 12.93 27.40
N TYR A 43 4.59 11.81 28.05
CA TYR A 43 5.20 11.80 29.38
C TYR A 43 6.57 12.51 29.35
N PRO A 44 6.98 13.26 30.40
CA PRO A 44 6.35 13.42 31.71
C PRO A 44 5.18 14.39 31.74
N TRP A 45 4.12 14.02 32.46
CA TRP A 45 2.96 14.87 32.71
C TRP A 45 3.16 15.70 33.98
N SER A 46 2.68 16.93 33.96
CA SER A 46 2.50 17.74 35.16
C SER A 46 1.29 17.26 35.95
N THR A 47 1.23 17.59 37.25
CA THR A 47 0.18 17.11 38.17
C THR A 47 -1.24 17.55 37.78
N ASN A 48 -1.38 18.64 37.04
CA ASN A 48 -2.67 19.10 36.47
C ASN A 48 -3.09 18.34 35.20
N VAL A 49 -2.20 17.55 34.61
CA VAL A 49 -2.50 16.70 33.44
C VAL A 49 -2.74 15.27 33.90
N SER A 50 -1.85 14.72 34.73
CA SER A 50 -2.02 13.41 35.35
C SER A 50 -1.10 13.21 36.55
N THR A 51 -1.59 12.48 37.53
CA THR A 51 -0.82 11.96 38.66
C THR A 51 -0.13 10.62 38.35
N LEU A 52 -0.43 9.99 37.21
CA LEU A 52 0.18 8.70 36.85
C LEU A 52 1.66 8.89 36.51
N ILE A 53 2.49 8.04 37.11
CA ILE A 53 3.94 7.99 36.88
C ILE A 53 4.36 6.62 36.37
N ILE A 54 5.49 6.57 35.67
CA ILE A 54 6.06 5.31 35.19
C ILE A 54 6.52 4.47 36.40
N HIS A 55 6.13 3.18 36.43
CA HIS A 55 6.63 2.21 37.40
C HIS A 55 8.06 1.79 37.04
N PRO A 56 9.09 2.21 37.80
CA PRO A 56 10.50 2.06 37.40
C PRO A 56 10.90 0.60 37.21
N GLU A 57 10.40 -0.29 38.08
CA GLU A 57 10.70 -1.72 38.03
C GLU A 57 10.01 -2.46 36.86
N SER A 58 9.10 -1.78 36.14
CA SER A 58 8.34 -2.37 35.03
C SER A 58 8.99 -2.16 33.66
N ARG A 59 10.21 -1.61 33.57
CA ARG A 59 10.86 -1.22 32.30
C ARG A 59 9.94 -0.37 31.42
N ASN A 60 9.28 0.60 32.04
CA ASN A 60 8.32 1.52 31.42
C ASN A 60 7.05 0.87 30.84
N GLN A 61 6.78 -0.41 31.11
CA GLN A 61 5.57 -1.08 30.65
C GLN A 61 4.32 -0.72 31.43
N THR A 62 4.46 -0.12 32.61
CA THR A 62 3.33 0.20 33.49
C THR A 62 3.42 1.64 33.95
N ILE A 63 2.30 2.36 33.87
CA ILE A 63 2.09 3.62 34.57
C ILE A 63 1.09 3.40 35.71
N TYR A 64 1.27 4.09 36.83
CA TYR A 64 0.41 3.94 37.99
C TYR A 64 0.23 5.25 38.73
N SER A 65 -0.89 5.37 39.44
CA SER A 65 -1.15 6.41 40.42
C SER A 65 -1.42 5.77 41.77
N GLN A 66 -0.82 6.33 42.83
CA GLN A 66 -1.12 5.93 44.21
C GLN A 66 -2.52 6.37 44.63
N GLN A 67 -2.94 7.54 44.15
CA GLN A 67 -4.23 8.16 44.43
C GLN A 67 -4.73 8.84 43.16
N LEU A 68 -5.64 8.16 42.45
CA LEU A 68 -6.29 8.74 41.29
C LEU A 68 -7.00 10.05 41.63
N THR A 69 -6.94 10.97 40.67
CA THR A 69 -7.69 12.22 40.65
C THR A 69 -8.63 12.24 39.45
N PHE A 70 -9.59 13.17 39.40
CA PHE A 70 -10.45 13.30 38.22
C PHE A 70 -9.69 13.74 36.97
N ASP A 71 -8.58 14.48 37.13
CA ASP A 71 -7.71 14.91 36.03
C ASP A 71 -7.02 13.72 35.34
N ASP A 72 -6.88 12.59 36.03
CA ASP A 72 -6.35 11.35 35.45
C ASP A 72 -7.30 10.71 34.43
N SER A 73 -8.57 11.11 34.39
CA SER A 73 -9.49 10.66 33.35
C SER A 73 -9.00 11.15 31.98
N GLY A 74 -9.05 10.28 30.98
CA GLY A 74 -8.56 10.62 29.64
C GLY A 74 -8.10 9.41 28.85
N LYS A 75 -7.56 9.67 27.67
CA LYS A 75 -7.11 8.65 26.73
C LYS A 75 -5.61 8.47 26.83
N TYR A 76 -5.18 7.29 27.28
CA TYR A 76 -3.76 6.94 27.39
C TYR A 76 -3.36 6.09 26.21
N LYS A 77 -2.19 6.38 25.64
CA LYS A 77 -1.62 5.61 24.55
C LYS A 77 -0.20 5.20 24.90
N CYS A 78 0.09 3.90 24.81
CA CYS A 78 1.46 3.41 24.82
C CYS A 78 1.91 3.15 23.39
N VAL A 79 3.12 3.60 23.07
CA VAL A 79 3.78 3.36 21.79
C VAL A 79 5.04 2.55 22.06
N VAL A 80 5.07 1.33 21.56
CA VAL A 80 6.11 0.34 21.79
C VAL A 80 6.91 0.19 20.50
N ARG A 81 8.22 0.37 20.56
CA ARG A 81 9.08 0.35 19.38
C ARG A 81 10.19 -0.69 19.51
N ASN A 82 10.49 -1.35 18.41
CA ASN A 82 11.75 -2.05 18.17
C ASN A 82 12.43 -1.40 16.96
N ASP A 83 13.51 -1.97 16.43
CA ASP A 83 14.25 -1.44 15.28
C ASP A 83 13.40 -1.27 14.02
N THR A 84 12.46 -2.19 13.82
CA THR A 84 11.74 -2.33 12.54
C THR A 84 10.24 -2.12 12.67
N HIS A 85 9.67 -2.27 13.87
CA HIS A 85 8.22 -2.29 14.07
C HIS A 85 7.80 -1.35 15.20
N VAL A 86 6.59 -0.84 15.07
CA VAL A 86 5.91 -0.02 16.08
C VAL A 86 4.56 -0.66 16.38
N LEU A 87 4.31 -0.94 17.66
CA LEU A 87 3.01 -1.30 18.17
C LEU A 87 2.47 -0.14 19.00
N GLN A 88 1.16 0.03 18.99
CA GLN A 88 0.52 1.01 19.84
C GLN A 88 -0.78 0.43 20.38
N HIS A 89 -1.07 0.78 21.63
CA HIS A 89 -2.34 0.46 22.26
C HIS A 89 -2.86 1.70 22.96
N GLU A 90 -4.17 1.88 22.92
CA GLU A 90 -4.85 3.02 23.48
C GLU A 90 -5.95 2.56 24.42
N VAL A 91 -6.02 3.19 25.58
CA VAL A 91 -6.95 2.86 26.65
C VAL A 91 -7.63 4.12 27.16
N GLN A 92 -8.97 4.07 27.28
CA GLN A 92 -9.76 5.13 27.89
C GLN A 92 -9.86 4.89 29.40
N LEU A 93 -9.34 5.79 30.22
CA LEU A 93 -9.51 5.75 31.68
C LEU A 93 -10.66 6.68 32.09
N GLU A 94 -11.64 6.13 32.80
CA GLU A 94 -12.73 6.88 33.45
C GLU A 94 -12.55 6.83 34.97
N VAL A 95 -12.39 8.00 35.59
CA VAL A 95 -12.28 8.13 37.05
C VAL A 95 -13.63 8.56 37.63
N SER A 96 -14.17 7.72 38.50
CA SER A 96 -15.45 7.97 39.16
C SER A 96 -15.29 8.32 40.64
N GLY A 97 -16.24 9.05 41.21
CA GLY A 97 -16.19 9.44 42.64
C GLY A 97 -16.31 8.26 43.61
N PRO A 98 -16.07 8.45 44.92
CA PRO A 98 -16.13 7.36 45.90
C PRO A 98 -17.56 6.87 46.20
N SER A 99 -18.59 7.63 45.82
CA SER A 99 -20.00 7.32 46.04
C SER A 99 -20.71 6.91 44.75
N ILE A 100 -20.07 6.08 43.93
CA ILE A 100 -20.71 5.47 42.75
C ILE A 100 -21.89 4.61 43.21
N SER A 101 -23.08 4.89 42.68
CA SER A 101 -24.24 4.00 42.80
C SER A 101 -23.89 2.64 42.19
N ILE A 102 -24.17 1.56 42.91
CA ILE A 102 -23.91 0.20 42.41
C ILE A 102 -24.61 0.04 41.06
N GLY A 103 -23.81 -0.14 40.02
CA GLY A 103 -24.27 -0.21 38.64
C GLY A 103 -23.81 -1.49 37.97
N TRP A 104 -24.23 -1.66 36.71
CA TRP A 104 -23.84 -2.77 35.85
C TRP A 104 -22.31 -2.92 35.86
N PRO A 105 -21.77 -4.16 35.89
CA PRO A 105 -20.36 -4.38 35.64
C PRO A 105 -19.92 -3.61 34.39
N LYS A 106 -18.82 -2.86 34.47
CA LYS A 106 -18.27 -2.15 33.32
C LYS A 106 -17.17 -3.01 32.71
N THR A 107 -17.34 -3.46 31.47
CA THR A 107 -16.37 -4.32 30.80
C THR A 107 -15.06 -3.59 30.56
N THR A 108 -13.93 -4.16 30.99
CA THR A 108 -12.57 -3.65 30.69
C THR A 108 -11.91 -4.40 29.55
N TYR A 109 -12.19 -5.70 29.42
CA TYR A 109 -11.71 -6.50 28.30
C TYR A 109 -12.81 -7.41 27.74
N LYS A 110 -13.05 -7.31 26.43
CA LYS A 110 -14.01 -8.14 25.69
C LYS A 110 -13.28 -9.34 25.07
N PRO A 111 -13.80 -10.57 25.24
CA PRO A 111 -13.22 -11.74 24.62
C PRO A 111 -13.29 -11.59 23.09
N ARG A 112 -12.20 -11.98 22.42
CA ARG A 112 -12.09 -11.93 20.95
C ARG A 112 -12.38 -13.30 20.34
N ASP A 113 -12.92 -13.31 19.13
CA ASP A 113 -13.04 -14.52 18.32
C ASP A 113 -11.66 -15.14 18.10
N GLN A 114 -11.58 -16.47 18.23
CA GLN A 114 -10.35 -17.22 18.04
C GLN A 114 -10.52 -18.25 16.92
N LYS A 115 -9.43 -18.48 16.21
CA LYS A 115 -9.32 -19.55 15.22
C LYS A 115 -8.24 -20.52 15.68
N ALA A 116 -8.59 -21.78 15.80
CA ALA A 116 -7.68 -22.84 16.21
C ALA A 116 -7.99 -24.13 15.42
N ASN A 117 -6.98 -24.95 15.17
CA ASN A 117 -7.16 -26.30 14.65
C ASN A 117 -7.30 -27.32 15.78
N HIS A 118 -7.62 -28.55 15.41
CA HIS A 118 -7.59 -29.66 16.35
C HIS A 118 -6.18 -29.82 16.93
N GLY A 119 -6.06 -29.93 18.25
CA GLY A 119 -4.78 -30.07 18.93
C GLY A 119 -4.15 -28.75 19.39
N ASP A 120 -4.54 -27.62 18.78
CA ASP A 120 -3.97 -26.30 19.08
C ASP A 120 -4.35 -25.82 20.49
N PHE A 121 -3.55 -24.89 21.01
CA PHE A 121 -3.90 -24.10 22.17
C PHE A 121 -4.86 -22.96 21.80
N ALA A 122 -5.85 -22.68 22.63
CA ALA A 122 -6.71 -21.50 22.51
C ALA A 122 -7.01 -20.93 23.90
N ARG A 123 -7.22 -19.62 24.02
CA ARG A 123 -7.52 -18.97 25.31
C ARG A 123 -8.48 -17.81 25.17
N PHE A 124 -9.65 -17.91 25.78
CA PHE A 124 -10.52 -16.75 25.96
C PHE A 124 -10.15 -16.01 27.24
N TYR A 125 -10.28 -14.69 27.19
CA TYR A 125 -10.14 -13.83 28.35
C TYR A 125 -11.25 -12.79 28.33
N CYS A 126 -11.84 -12.53 29.49
CA CYS A 126 -12.73 -11.41 29.70
C CYS A 126 -12.46 -10.79 31.06
N GLU A 127 -12.66 -9.47 31.15
CA GLU A 127 -12.42 -8.72 32.37
C GLU A 127 -13.46 -7.60 32.51
N ALA A 128 -13.86 -7.31 33.75
CA ALA A 128 -14.79 -6.24 34.05
C ALA A 128 -14.47 -5.59 35.41
N PHE A 129 -14.72 -4.28 35.47
CA PHE A 129 -14.78 -3.50 36.67
C PHE A 129 -16.15 -3.65 37.37
N VAL A 130 -16.10 -3.87 38.67
CA VAL A 130 -17.26 -4.05 39.54
C VAL A 130 -17.14 -3.16 40.77
N VAL A 131 -18.21 -2.42 41.04
CA VAL A 131 -18.28 -1.55 42.22
C VAL A 131 -18.59 -2.40 43.44
N LYS A 132 -17.75 -2.29 44.47
CA LYS A 132 -18.02 -2.90 45.78
C LYS A 132 -19.11 -2.14 46.52
N ARG A 133 -19.99 -2.87 47.22
CA ARG A 133 -20.88 -2.28 48.23
C ARG A 133 -20.04 -1.61 49.33
N LYS A 134 -20.48 -0.44 49.84
CA LYS A 134 -19.93 0.11 51.08
C LYS A 134 -20.12 -0.93 52.19
N GLN A 135 -19.02 -1.32 52.86
CA GLN A 135 -19.07 -2.17 54.04
C GLN A 135 -19.74 -1.40 55.17
N GLY A 136 -21.04 -1.60 55.33
CA GLY A 136 -21.86 -0.98 56.38
C GLY A 136 -23.10 -1.78 56.74
N ARG A 137 -23.23 -3.03 56.24
CA ARG A 137 -24.28 -3.91 56.75
C ARG A 137 -23.85 -4.48 58.10
N PRO A 138 -24.73 -4.44 59.09
CA PRO A 138 -24.47 -5.11 60.35
C PRO A 138 -24.20 -6.60 60.15
N TRP A 139 -23.33 -7.19 60.99
CA TRP A 139 -22.84 -8.56 60.81
C TRP A 139 -23.98 -9.60 60.72
N TRP A 140 -25.11 -9.35 61.38
CA TRP A 140 -26.27 -10.24 61.41
C TRP A 140 -27.09 -10.28 60.11
N LYS A 141 -26.80 -9.41 59.13
CA LYS A 141 -27.38 -9.48 57.76
C LYS A 141 -26.43 -10.10 56.73
N LYS A 142 -25.32 -10.72 57.14
CA LYS A 142 -24.43 -11.48 56.25
C LYS A 142 -25.11 -12.79 55.85
N ARG A 143 -25.63 -12.86 54.62
CA ARG A 143 -25.91 -14.13 53.95
C ARG A 143 -24.57 -14.67 53.43
N ASP A 144 -24.07 -15.74 54.02
CA ASP A 144 -22.66 -16.17 53.92
C ASP A 144 -22.23 -16.83 52.59
N HIS A 145 -23.08 -16.90 51.56
CA HIS A 145 -22.71 -17.56 50.28
C HIS A 145 -23.01 -16.77 48.99
N GLU A 146 -23.63 -15.58 49.06
CA GLU A 146 -24.10 -14.85 47.86
C GLU A 146 -23.42 -13.48 47.62
N ASN A 147 -22.49 -13.07 48.49
CA ASN A 147 -21.97 -11.69 48.52
C ASN A 147 -20.66 -11.48 47.74
N PHE A 148 -20.41 -12.25 46.68
CA PHE A 148 -19.23 -12.06 45.84
C PHE A 148 -19.63 -11.83 44.38
N HIS A 149 -18.92 -10.92 43.71
CA HIS A 149 -19.01 -10.79 42.27
C HIS A 149 -18.60 -12.11 41.62
N LYS A 150 -19.34 -12.54 40.58
CA LYS A 150 -19.09 -13.81 39.90
C LYS A 150 -18.71 -13.53 38.45
N ILE A 151 -17.66 -14.20 37.98
CA ILE A 151 -17.28 -14.22 36.57
C ILE A 151 -17.05 -15.68 36.14
N GLU A 152 -17.59 -16.04 34.99
CA GLU A 152 -17.41 -17.37 34.39
C GLU A 152 -17.54 -17.33 32.87
N ILE A 153 -16.84 -18.21 32.16
CA ILE A 153 -16.95 -18.36 30.70
C ILE A 153 -17.61 -19.70 30.42
N LEU A 154 -18.76 -19.67 29.77
CA LEU A 154 -19.58 -20.84 29.51
C LEU A 154 -19.77 -21.05 28.01
N LYS A 155 -19.79 -22.31 27.56
CA LYS A 155 -20.18 -22.62 26.18
C LYS A 155 -21.68 -22.37 25.99
N LEU A 156 -22.09 -21.62 24.96
CA LEU A 156 -23.50 -21.26 24.80
C LEU A 156 -24.41 -22.49 24.62
N ALA A 157 -23.93 -23.52 23.91
CA ALA A 157 -24.67 -24.77 23.70
C ALA A 157 -24.90 -25.58 25.00
N SER A 158 -24.16 -25.33 26.09
CA SER A 158 -24.47 -25.95 27.40
C SER A 158 -25.56 -25.19 28.15
N LEU A 159 -25.73 -23.88 27.90
CA LEU A 159 -26.81 -23.09 28.50
C LEU A 159 -28.19 -23.46 27.94
N LEU A 160 -28.26 -23.72 26.64
CA LEU A 160 -29.52 -24.09 25.96
C LEU A 160 -30.04 -25.49 26.34
N ARG A 161 -29.18 -26.37 26.89
CA ARG A 161 -29.58 -27.72 27.33
C ARG A 161 -30.26 -27.76 28.70
N ASN A 162 -30.24 -26.66 29.47
CA ASN A 162 -30.90 -26.53 30.78
C ASN A 162 -31.84 -25.31 30.83
N PRO A 163 -33.01 -25.33 30.16
CA PRO A 163 -33.96 -24.20 30.21
C PRO A 163 -34.82 -24.18 31.50
N LEU A 164 -34.94 -25.33 32.19
CA LEU A 164 -35.81 -25.51 33.36
C LEU A 164 -35.01 -26.18 34.48
N GLY A 165 -34.80 -25.43 35.56
CA GLY A 165 -33.95 -25.80 36.69
C GLY A 165 -34.36 -27.11 37.38
N LYS A 166 -33.82 -28.23 36.90
CA LYS A 166 -33.66 -29.44 37.71
C LYS A 166 -32.23 -29.50 38.23
N ASN A 167 -32.11 -29.47 39.55
CA ASN A 167 -30.89 -29.67 40.32
C ASN A 167 -30.36 -31.10 40.09
N ASN A 168 -29.74 -31.33 38.94
CA ASN A 168 -28.85 -32.46 38.77
C ASN A 168 -27.44 -31.89 38.83
N THR A 169 -26.71 -32.35 39.85
CA THR A 169 -25.26 -32.29 40.02
C THR A 169 -24.54 -31.27 39.16
N LYS A 170 -23.89 -30.27 39.80
CA LYS A 170 -22.80 -29.47 39.23
C LYS A 170 -21.69 -30.39 38.70
N LYS A 171 -21.94 -31.13 37.63
CA LYS A 171 -20.92 -31.69 36.78
C LYS A 171 -20.57 -30.52 35.87
N SER A 172 -19.67 -29.69 36.39
CA SER A 172 -18.97 -28.70 35.61
C SER A 172 -18.59 -29.41 34.29
N PHE A 173 -19.02 -28.87 33.16
CA PHE A 173 -18.59 -29.37 31.84
C PHE A 173 -17.06 -29.22 31.65
N ILE A 174 -16.37 -28.67 32.66
CA ILE A 174 -14.97 -28.26 32.72
C ILE A 174 -14.19 -29.17 33.69
N ASP A 175 -14.58 -30.43 33.84
CA ASP A 175 -13.72 -31.46 34.45
C ASP A 175 -13.04 -32.30 33.34
N ASN A 176 -12.91 -31.73 32.13
CA ASN A 176 -12.02 -32.24 31.11
C ASN A 176 -10.65 -31.60 31.33
N VAL A 177 -9.61 -32.41 31.61
CA VAL A 177 -8.21 -31.95 31.82
C VAL A 177 -7.71 -31.03 30.70
N SER A 178 -8.31 -31.09 29.51
CA SER A 178 -7.96 -30.27 28.35
C SER A 178 -8.47 -28.82 28.39
N VAL A 179 -9.40 -28.48 29.30
CA VAL A 179 -9.98 -27.13 29.40
C VAL A 179 -9.89 -26.66 30.85
N VAL A 180 -9.20 -25.55 31.07
CA VAL A 180 -8.95 -24.98 32.39
C VAL A 180 -9.54 -23.58 32.45
N GLN A 181 -10.35 -23.31 33.47
CA GLN A 181 -10.84 -21.97 33.76
C GLN A 181 -10.18 -21.43 35.02
N GLU A 182 -9.62 -20.23 34.94
CA GLU A 182 -8.95 -19.56 36.06
C GLU A 182 -9.50 -18.15 36.23
N ASN A 183 -9.93 -17.83 37.46
CA ASN A 183 -10.45 -16.51 37.78
C ASN A 183 -9.35 -15.66 38.42
N ILE A 184 -9.19 -14.44 37.92
CA ILE A 184 -8.20 -13.47 38.41
C ILE A 184 -8.89 -12.21 38.95
N SER A 185 -8.18 -11.45 39.78
CA SER A 185 -8.68 -10.17 40.28
C SER A 185 -7.54 -9.22 40.60
N ARG A 186 -7.76 -7.92 40.43
CA ARG A 186 -6.81 -6.84 40.77
C ARG A 186 -7.53 -5.64 41.40
N GLU A 187 -6.75 -4.65 41.86
CA GLU A 187 -7.26 -3.38 42.43
C GLU A 187 -8.25 -3.62 43.58
N GLU A 188 -7.79 -4.37 44.59
CA GLU A 188 -8.61 -4.83 45.71
C GLU A 188 -9.86 -5.61 45.25
N LYS A 189 -9.81 -6.42 44.19
CA LYS A 189 -10.96 -7.15 43.64
C LYS A 189 -12.08 -6.25 43.08
N ARG A 190 -11.75 -5.03 42.65
CA ARG A 190 -12.67 -4.19 41.86
C ARG A 190 -12.63 -4.51 40.38
N VAL A 191 -11.54 -5.10 39.91
CA VAL A 191 -11.48 -5.65 38.56
C VAL A 191 -11.39 -7.16 38.68
N ILE A 192 -12.30 -7.85 38.01
CA ILE A 192 -12.39 -9.31 37.99
C ILE A 192 -12.28 -9.81 36.56
N GLY A 193 -11.51 -10.87 36.36
CA GLY A 193 -11.28 -11.48 35.06
C GLY A 193 -11.37 -13.00 35.12
N SER A 194 -11.52 -13.62 33.96
CA SER A 194 -11.50 -15.07 33.83
C SER A 194 -10.82 -15.47 32.54
N TYR A 195 -9.89 -16.42 32.64
CA TYR A 195 -9.30 -17.12 31.51
C TYR A 195 -9.99 -18.45 31.32
N LEU A 196 -10.31 -18.80 30.08
CA LEU A 196 -10.70 -20.15 29.68
C LEU A 196 -9.70 -20.65 28.65
N SER A 197 -8.84 -21.56 29.07
CA SER A 197 -7.71 -22.08 28.29
C SER A 197 -7.97 -23.51 27.84
N PHE A 198 -7.81 -23.75 26.55
CA PHE A 198 -7.83 -25.07 25.92
C PHE A 198 -6.37 -25.48 25.72
N THR A 199 -5.90 -26.51 26.42
CA THR A 199 -4.56 -27.05 26.21
C THR A 199 -4.47 -27.79 24.89
N SER A 200 -5.59 -28.38 24.45
CA SER A 200 -5.72 -29.06 23.16
C SER A 200 -7.17 -28.95 22.68
N VAL A 201 -7.40 -28.17 21.63
CA VAL A 201 -8.73 -27.92 21.07
C VAL A 201 -9.27 -29.19 20.38
N ARG A 202 -10.49 -29.61 20.75
CA ARG A 202 -11.19 -30.76 20.16
C ARG A 202 -12.32 -30.30 19.24
N PRO A 203 -12.85 -31.16 18.35
CA PRO A 203 -13.91 -30.76 17.42
C PRO A 203 -15.19 -30.33 18.15
N GLN A 204 -15.45 -30.93 19.31
CA GLN A 204 -16.57 -30.57 20.17
C GLN A 204 -16.39 -29.26 20.94
N ASP A 205 -15.21 -28.64 20.92
CA ASP A 205 -14.96 -27.38 21.62
C ASP A 205 -15.37 -26.17 20.74
N TYR A 206 -15.44 -26.32 19.41
CA TYR A 206 -15.90 -25.25 18.51
C TYR A 206 -17.32 -24.76 18.84
N GLY A 207 -17.53 -23.45 18.64
CA GLY A 207 -18.82 -22.79 18.86
C GLY A 207 -18.68 -21.48 19.62
N GLN A 208 -19.82 -20.98 20.09
CA GLN A 208 -19.89 -19.72 20.80
C GLN A 208 -19.69 -19.92 22.31
N TYR A 209 -18.86 -19.07 22.89
CA TYR A 209 -18.61 -18.95 24.31
C TYR A 209 -19.15 -17.61 24.81
N LYS A 210 -19.65 -17.62 26.05
CA LYS A 210 -20.25 -16.47 26.70
C LYS A 210 -19.58 -16.26 28.05
N CYS A 211 -18.90 -15.12 28.20
CA CYS A 211 -18.44 -14.63 29.48
C CYS A 211 -19.59 -13.94 30.20
N LYS A 212 -19.92 -14.39 31.41
CA LYS A 212 -20.98 -13.87 32.25
C LYS A 212 -20.39 -13.23 33.50
N VAL A 213 -20.57 -11.93 33.64
CA VAL A 213 -20.14 -11.15 34.81
C VAL A 213 -21.36 -10.72 35.59
N LYS A 214 -21.47 -11.15 36.85
CA LYS A 214 -22.58 -10.80 37.75
C LYS A 214 -22.06 -9.95 38.91
N ASN A 215 -22.65 -8.77 39.12
CA ASN A 215 -22.36 -7.95 40.30
C ASN A 215 -23.19 -8.39 41.52
N LEU A 216 -22.98 -7.70 42.65
CA LEU A 216 -23.65 -8.00 43.93
C LEU A 216 -25.16 -7.68 43.95
N GLU A 217 -25.66 -6.87 43.02
CA GLU A 217 -27.11 -6.62 42.87
C GLU A 217 -27.76 -7.61 41.91
N GLY A 218 -26.98 -8.51 41.34
CA GLY A 218 -27.44 -9.47 40.35
C GLY A 218 -27.60 -8.93 38.94
N GLN A 219 -27.15 -7.71 38.66
CA GLN A 219 -26.98 -7.22 37.29
C GLN A 219 -25.89 -8.03 36.60
N VAL A 220 -26.15 -8.37 35.34
CA VAL A 220 -25.32 -9.29 34.57
C VAL A 220 -24.89 -8.64 33.27
N VAL A 221 -23.59 -8.65 32.98
CA VAL A 221 -23.07 -8.39 31.64
C VAL A 221 -22.68 -9.71 31.00
N GLU A 222 -23.11 -9.91 29.74
CA GLU A 222 -22.80 -11.09 28.94
C GLU A 222 -22.03 -10.68 27.68
N LEU A 223 -20.84 -11.23 27.51
CA LEU A 223 -19.96 -10.98 26.37
C LEU A 223 -19.77 -12.28 25.60
N SER A 224 -19.76 -12.23 24.27
CA SER A 224 -19.68 -13.43 23.46
C SER A 224 -18.45 -13.43 22.55
N ALA A 225 -17.88 -14.61 22.34
CA ALA A 225 -16.80 -14.84 21.38
C ALA A 225 -16.92 -16.24 20.77
N TRP A 226 -16.39 -16.44 19.57
CA TRP A 226 -16.42 -17.71 18.85
C TRP A 226 -15.07 -18.41 18.85
N LEU A 227 -15.08 -19.73 19.05
CA LEU A 227 -13.99 -20.61 18.68
C LEU A 227 -14.32 -21.25 17.34
N LYS A 228 -13.57 -20.90 16.29
CA LYS A 228 -13.75 -21.37 14.92
C LYS A 228 -12.55 -22.21 14.48
N LYS A 229 -12.77 -23.10 13.52
CA LYS A 229 -11.67 -23.84 12.87
C LYS A 229 -10.87 -22.88 11.96
N LYS A 230 -9.54 -22.94 11.99
CA LYS A 230 -8.71 -22.23 11.00
C LYS A 230 -9.00 -22.77 9.59
N LYS A 231 -9.20 -21.88 8.61
CA LYS A 231 -9.32 -22.28 7.20
C LYS A 231 -7.92 -22.55 6.64
N LYS A 232 -7.79 -23.52 5.72
CA LYS A 232 -6.49 -23.92 5.13
C LYS A 232 -5.82 -22.79 4.34
N ASP A 233 -6.57 -21.79 3.89
CA ASP A 233 -6.07 -20.69 3.04
C ASP A 233 -5.69 -19.42 3.83
N GLU A 234 -5.73 -19.45 5.18
CA GLU A 234 -5.32 -18.33 6.03
C GLU A 234 -3.84 -18.40 6.47
N ASN A 235 -2.97 -18.97 5.64
CA ASN A 235 -1.52 -18.79 5.74
C ASN A 235 -1.09 -17.51 4.98
N VAL A 236 -1.77 -16.40 5.25
CA VAL A 236 -1.27 -15.07 4.88
C VAL A 236 -0.89 -14.43 6.20
N ASP A 237 0.40 -14.15 6.37
CA ASP A 237 0.96 -13.42 7.51
C ASP A 237 0.11 -12.19 7.86
N GLU A 238 -0.70 -12.30 8.91
CA GLU A 238 -1.25 -11.14 9.62
C GLU A 238 -0.12 -10.52 10.47
N ASP A 239 0.84 -9.86 9.80
CA ASP A 239 1.81 -8.93 10.39
C ASP A 239 2.16 -7.79 9.43
N ILE A 240 1.19 -7.28 8.67
CA ILE A 240 1.33 -5.96 8.08
C ILE A 240 0.52 -5.00 8.97
N PRO A 241 1.16 -4.13 9.76
CA PRO A 241 0.44 -3.07 10.44
C PRO A 241 -0.11 -2.12 9.38
N VAL A 242 -1.39 -2.29 9.05
CA VAL A 242 -2.16 -1.29 8.33
C VAL A 242 -2.26 -0.09 9.26
N TYR A 243 -1.49 0.96 8.96
CA TYR A 243 -1.64 2.26 9.57
C TYR A 243 -3.04 2.78 9.25
N VAL A 244 -3.99 2.57 10.15
CA VAL A 244 -5.20 3.39 10.20
C VAL A 244 -4.81 4.70 10.86
N THR A 245 -4.27 5.63 10.07
CA THR A 245 -4.18 7.03 10.50
C THR A 245 -5.57 7.64 10.38
N SER A 246 -6.22 7.82 11.52
CA SER A 246 -7.41 8.66 11.67
C SER A 246 -7.06 10.14 11.50
N SER A 247 -6.82 10.55 10.27
CA SER A 247 -7.06 11.92 9.80
C SER A 247 -6.99 11.88 8.28
N GLY A 248 -8.03 12.35 7.60
CA GLY A 248 -8.12 12.40 6.14
C GLY A 248 -7.02 13.26 5.51
N LYS A 249 -5.82 12.70 5.41
CA LYS A 249 -4.71 13.20 4.61
C LYS A 249 -4.24 12.01 3.79
N ILE A 250 -4.40 12.15 2.47
CA ILE A 250 -3.88 11.22 1.47
C ILE A 250 -2.42 10.92 1.84
N PRO A 251 -2.02 9.65 1.96
CA PRO A 251 -0.68 9.31 2.43
C PRO A 251 0.34 9.99 1.53
N ILE A 252 1.29 10.70 2.15
CA ILE A 252 2.28 11.56 1.49
C ILE A 252 3.00 10.82 0.34
N ALA A 253 3.22 9.52 0.48
CA ALA A 253 3.78 8.65 -0.56
C ALA A 253 2.94 8.57 -1.85
N ILE A 254 1.61 8.63 -1.76
CA ILE A 254 0.73 8.66 -2.94
C ILE A 254 0.83 10.03 -3.62
N CYS A 255 0.89 11.12 -2.86
CA CYS A 255 1.09 12.45 -3.42
C CYS A 255 2.46 12.58 -4.09
N GLU A 256 3.53 12.06 -3.47
CA GLU A 256 4.87 12.00 -4.07
C GLU A 256 4.87 11.21 -5.38
N PHE A 257 4.19 10.07 -5.42
CA PHE A 257 4.05 9.27 -6.63
C PHE A 257 3.35 10.05 -7.75
N TYR A 258 2.22 10.72 -7.47
CA TYR A 258 1.51 11.51 -8.48
C TYR A 258 2.28 12.74 -8.96
N VAL A 259 3.06 13.39 -8.08
CA VAL A 259 3.93 14.51 -8.46
C VAL A 259 5.04 14.03 -9.41
N ILE A 260 5.65 12.87 -9.13
CA ILE A 260 6.66 12.27 -10.02
C ILE A 260 6.04 11.91 -11.36
N VAL A 261 4.85 11.29 -11.37
CA VAL A 261 4.15 10.91 -12.62
C VAL A 261 3.81 12.15 -13.46
N LEU A 262 3.29 13.22 -12.85
CA LEU A 262 3.00 14.47 -13.53
C LEU A 262 4.28 15.11 -14.09
N PHE A 263 5.37 15.13 -13.33
CA PHE A 263 6.65 15.65 -13.79
C PHE A 263 7.18 14.89 -15.00
N LEU A 264 7.12 13.54 -14.96
CA LEU A 264 7.52 12.70 -16.10
C LEU A 264 6.65 12.95 -17.33
N PHE A 265 5.33 13.13 -17.14
CA PHE A 265 4.41 13.45 -18.21
C PHE A 265 4.75 14.80 -18.87
N PHE A 266 4.92 15.87 -18.09
CA PHE A 266 5.27 17.18 -18.62
C PHE A 266 6.66 17.20 -19.29
N SER A 267 7.62 16.46 -18.74
CA SER A 267 8.95 16.29 -19.35
C SER A 267 8.87 15.59 -20.72
N ALA A 268 8.05 14.55 -20.84
CA ALA A 268 7.82 13.85 -22.11
C ALA A 268 7.12 14.74 -23.14
N VAL A 269 6.13 15.55 -22.71
CA VAL A 269 5.45 16.51 -23.59
C VAL A 269 6.40 17.61 -24.04
N ALA A 270 7.21 18.18 -23.14
CA ALA A 270 8.22 19.18 -23.50
C ALA A 270 9.27 18.61 -24.48
N SER A 271 9.69 17.36 -24.27
CA SER A 271 10.64 16.67 -25.15
C SER A 271 10.06 16.42 -26.54
N THR A 272 8.78 16.02 -26.63
CA THR A 272 8.11 15.83 -27.92
C THR A 272 7.88 17.14 -28.66
N ILE A 273 7.48 18.21 -27.96
CA ILE A 273 7.36 19.56 -28.56
C ILE A 273 8.73 20.04 -29.07
N THR A 274 9.79 19.88 -28.27
CA THR A 274 11.16 20.25 -28.67
C THR A 274 11.62 19.43 -29.88
N PHE A 275 11.32 18.14 -29.92
CA PHE A 275 11.61 17.28 -31.06
C PHE A 275 10.82 17.69 -32.32
N LEU A 276 9.57 18.12 -32.19
CA LEU A 276 8.79 18.59 -33.33
C LEU A 276 9.27 19.96 -33.84
N TYR A 277 9.60 20.89 -32.93
CA TYR A 277 10.08 22.22 -33.28
C TYR A 277 11.52 22.24 -33.82
N PHE A 278 12.42 21.47 -33.20
CA PHE A 278 13.85 21.49 -33.51
C PHE A 278 14.37 20.21 -34.17
N GLY A 279 13.60 19.13 -34.21
CA GLY A 279 14.05 17.82 -34.73
C GLY A 279 14.35 17.83 -36.23
N SER A 280 13.78 18.74 -37.01
CA SER A 280 14.16 18.95 -38.42
C SER A 280 15.58 19.54 -38.54
N ARG A 281 15.92 20.50 -37.67
CA ARG A 281 17.25 21.12 -37.58
C ARG A 281 18.28 20.15 -36.99
N PHE A 282 17.90 19.38 -35.96
CA PHE A 282 18.75 18.37 -35.36
C PHE A 282 19.00 17.18 -36.29
N ARG A 283 18.01 16.73 -37.08
CA ARG A 283 18.22 15.71 -38.14
C ARG A 283 19.22 16.20 -39.20
N LEU A 284 19.15 17.47 -39.61
CA LEU A 284 20.12 18.03 -40.57
C LEU A 284 21.51 18.17 -39.95
N TRP A 285 21.59 18.57 -38.68
CA TRP A 285 22.85 18.72 -37.94
C TRP A 285 23.51 17.38 -37.61
N SER A 286 22.74 16.39 -37.13
CA SER A 286 23.23 15.04 -36.84
C SER A 286 23.68 14.32 -38.13
N LYS A 287 22.95 14.48 -39.23
CA LYS A 287 23.37 13.95 -40.54
C LYS A 287 24.65 14.63 -41.06
N ARG A 288 24.95 15.86 -40.63
CA ARG A 288 26.20 16.59 -40.95
C ARG A 288 27.39 16.16 -40.10
N ILE A 289 27.16 15.80 -38.84
CA ILE A 289 28.22 15.40 -37.90
C ILE A 289 28.57 13.92 -38.08
N PHE A 290 27.57 13.04 -38.14
CA PHE A 290 27.77 11.59 -38.20
C PHE A 290 28.07 11.06 -39.62
N SER A 291 27.97 11.87 -40.67
CA SER A 291 28.41 11.46 -42.03
C SER A 291 29.92 11.58 -42.25
N SER A 292 30.66 12.18 -41.32
CA SER A 292 32.12 12.27 -41.43
C SER A 292 32.87 11.03 -40.91
N SER A 293 32.16 9.99 -40.44
CA SER A 293 32.76 8.82 -39.81
C SER A 293 32.07 7.49 -40.17
N LEU A 294 31.75 7.28 -41.44
CA LEU A 294 31.54 5.94 -42.01
C LEU A 294 32.44 5.75 -43.24
N THR A 295 33.74 5.82 -43.02
CA THR A 295 34.71 5.16 -43.90
C THR A 295 34.58 3.65 -43.68
N ASN A 296 33.95 2.99 -44.64
CA ASN A 296 34.18 1.61 -45.12
C ASN A 296 32.88 1.00 -45.64
N GLN A 297 32.40 1.55 -46.75
CA GLN A 297 31.69 0.75 -47.75
C GLN A 297 32.01 1.38 -49.10
N GLU A 298 33.09 0.87 -49.71
CA GLU A 298 33.52 1.24 -51.06
C GLU A 298 32.36 1.03 -52.05
N ASP A 299 32.27 1.99 -52.99
CA ASP A 299 31.50 1.95 -54.24
C ASP A 299 30.02 2.36 -54.29
N LYS A 300 29.51 3.17 -53.34
CA LYS A 300 28.20 3.85 -53.55
C LYS A 300 28.36 5.37 -53.76
N LYS A 301 28.00 5.85 -54.95
CA LYS A 301 28.09 7.28 -55.32
C LYS A 301 26.87 8.07 -54.81
N ASP A 302 27.02 9.37 -54.59
CA ASP A 302 25.99 10.17 -53.90
C ASP A 302 24.75 10.44 -54.76
N LEU A 303 24.93 10.76 -56.04
CA LEU A 303 23.82 11.18 -56.90
C LEU A 303 24.04 10.78 -58.37
N LEU A 304 23.00 10.21 -58.99
CA LEU A 304 22.94 10.04 -60.44
C LEU A 304 21.99 11.05 -61.06
N ILE A 305 22.45 11.73 -62.11
CA ILE A 305 21.68 12.75 -62.81
C ILE A 305 21.31 12.22 -64.19
N ILE A 306 19.99 12.08 -64.42
CA ILE A 306 19.40 11.64 -65.68
C ILE A 306 18.76 12.82 -66.40
N TYR A 307 19.09 12.97 -67.68
CA TYR A 307 18.56 14.00 -68.57
C TYR A 307 18.49 13.50 -70.01
N ASN A 308 17.69 14.16 -70.86
CA ASN A 308 17.59 13.82 -72.27
C ASN A 308 18.75 14.45 -73.09
N GLU A 309 19.36 13.69 -73.99
CA GLU A 309 20.43 14.18 -74.88
C GLU A 309 20.03 15.41 -75.70
N LYS A 310 18.75 15.51 -76.09
CA LYS A 310 18.26 16.63 -76.91
C LYS A 310 18.13 17.95 -76.16
N ASP A 311 18.27 17.93 -74.83
CA ASP A 311 18.08 19.10 -73.97
C ASP A 311 19.40 19.82 -73.62
N VAL A 312 20.54 19.28 -74.05
CA VAL A 312 21.93 19.74 -73.80
C VAL A 312 22.28 21.01 -74.60
N GLY A 313 21.39 21.99 -74.57
CA GLY A 313 21.52 23.26 -75.28
C GLY A 313 20.46 24.29 -74.87
N ASN A 314 19.36 23.82 -74.26
CA ASN A 314 18.24 24.66 -73.81
C ASN A 314 18.38 25.13 -72.35
N GLY A 315 19.59 25.57 -71.97
CA GLY A 315 19.93 26.06 -70.63
C GLY A 315 20.31 24.97 -69.61
N LEU A 316 20.22 23.69 -70.01
CA LEU A 316 20.65 22.56 -69.18
C LEU A 316 22.17 22.56 -68.97
N ASP A 317 22.96 23.09 -69.91
CA ASP A 317 24.42 23.14 -69.80
C ASP A 317 24.91 24.02 -68.66
N ASN A 318 24.19 25.12 -68.35
CA ASN A 318 24.51 25.98 -67.22
C ASN A 318 24.21 25.30 -65.89
N LEU A 319 23.14 24.50 -65.82
CA LEU A 319 22.82 23.69 -64.64
C LEU A 319 23.86 22.58 -64.46
N LEU A 320 24.17 21.86 -65.54
CA LEU A 320 25.17 20.79 -65.54
C LEU A 320 26.57 21.33 -65.22
N SER A 321 26.95 22.51 -65.71
CA SER A 321 28.24 23.15 -65.41
C SER A 321 28.32 23.60 -63.95
N THR A 322 27.26 24.22 -63.41
CA THR A 322 27.17 24.62 -61.99
C THR A 322 27.30 23.42 -61.04
N ILE A 323 26.66 22.30 -61.39
CA ILE A 323 26.76 21.06 -60.61
C ILE A 323 28.17 20.46 -60.75
N LYS A 324 28.77 20.49 -61.95
CA LYS A 324 30.15 20.03 -62.18
C LYS A 324 31.21 20.88 -61.46
N THR A 325 31.01 22.19 -61.32
CA THR A 325 31.95 23.08 -60.59
C THR A 325 31.89 22.89 -59.07
N ASN A 326 30.75 22.44 -58.53
CA ASN A 326 30.58 22.11 -57.10
C ASN A 326 30.96 20.66 -56.74
N LYS A 327 31.75 19.99 -57.60
CA LYS A 327 32.19 18.58 -57.46
C LYS A 327 32.82 18.22 -56.11
N ASN A 328 33.35 19.19 -55.36
CA ASN A 328 34.03 18.92 -54.07
C ASN A 328 33.07 18.61 -52.91
N ARG A 329 31.75 18.61 -53.11
CA ARG A 329 30.76 18.28 -52.06
C ARG A 329 29.96 16.99 -52.29
N TYR A 330 29.90 16.45 -53.51
CA TYR A 330 29.12 15.26 -53.85
C TYR A 330 29.77 14.47 -54.99
N SER A 331 29.80 13.14 -54.89
CA SER A 331 30.21 12.23 -55.97
C SER A 331 29.04 12.00 -56.93
N CYS A 332 28.98 12.79 -58.02
CA CYS A 332 27.91 12.73 -59.00
C CYS A 332 28.32 12.03 -60.31
N SER A 333 27.43 11.20 -60.86
CA SER A 333 27.54 10.69 -62.23
C SER A 333 26.45 11.29 -63.12
N PHE A 334 26.75 11.47 -64.40
CA PHE A 334 25.84 12.03 -65.40
C PHE A 334 25.52 10.97 -66.44
N HIS A 335 24.24 10.68 -66.66
CA HIS A 335 23.81 9.67 -67.61
C HIS A 335 22.81 10.27 -68.61
N PRO A 336 23.27 10.60 -69.83
CA PRO A 336 22.39 11.09 -70.88
C PRO A 336 21.53 9.94 -71.45
N ILE A 337 20.27 10.23 -71.76
CA ILE A 337 19.31 9.23 -72.26
C ILE A 337 18.64 9.74 -73.53
N ARG A 338 18.41 8.85 -74.51
CA ARG A 338 17.77 9.19 -75.79
C ARG A 338 16.27 8.97 -75.78
N ASN A 339 15.80 7.95 -75.09
CA ASN A 339 14.38 7.62 -74.99
C ASN A 339 14.01 7.03 -73.62
N ARG A 340 12.71 7.03 -73.31
CA ARG A 340 12.19 6.53 -72.02
C ARG A 340 12.44 5.03 -71.79
N LEU A 341 12.68 4.24 -72.85
CA LEU A 341 12.87 2.80 -72.78
C LEU A 341 14.27 2.41 -72.29
N GLU A 342 15.28 3.27 -72.48
CA GLU A 342 16.66 3.04 -72.01
C GLU A 342 16.80 3.06 -70.48
N ILE A 343 15.90 3.75 -69.78
CA ILE A 343 15.87 3.79 -68.30
C ILE A 343 15.57 2.39 -67.71
N GLY A 344 15.00 1.47 -68.51
CA GLY A 344 14.62 0.13 -68.04
C GLY A 344 15.70 -0.95 -68.13
N MET A 345 16.87 -0.68 -68.71
CA MET A 345 17.82 -1.76 -69.06
C MET A 345 18.99 -1.98 -68.08
N ASP A 346 19.14 -1.17 -67.01
CA ASP A 346 20.20 -1.43 -66.02
C ASP A 346 19.82 -1.02 -64.58
N TYR A 347 18.88 -1.75 -63.99
CA TYR A 347 18.48 -1.58 -62.58
C TYR A 347 19.65 -1.70 -61.60
N ASN A 348 20.63 -2.56 -61.91
CA ASN A 348 21.78 -2.80 -61.05
C ASN A 348 22.70 -1.57 -61.02
N TYR A 349 22.90 -0.90 -62.16
CA TYR A 349 23.67 0.35 -62.22
C TYR A 349 23.04 1.48 -61.39
N PHE A 350 21.71 1.65 -61.47
CA PHE A 350 21.01 2.70 -60.71
C PHE A 350 21.06 2.48 -59.19
N SER A 351 21.12 1.23 -58.76
CA SER A 351 21.20 0.87 -57.33
C SER A 351 22.50 1.28 -56.65
N LEU A 352 23.55 1.62 -57.43
CA LEU A 352 24.86 2.07 -56.95
C LEU A 352 24.88 3.53 -56.50
N PHE A 353 23.73 4.23 -56.54
CA PHE A 353 23.62 5.63 -56.15
C PHE A 353 22.70 5.81 -54.94
N TRP A 354 22.96 6.82 -54.11
CA TRP A 354 22.10 7.14 -52.96
C TRP A 354 20.82 7.90 -53.35
N GLY A 355 20.85 8.61 -54.48
CA GLY A 355 19.71 9.37 -54.98
C GLY A 355 19.72 9.51 -56.49
N LEU A 356 18.51 9.63 -57.06
CA LEU A 356 18.30 9.87 -58.47
C LEU A 356 17.72 11.27 -58.68
N LEU A 357 18.42 12.09 -59.47
CA LEU A 357 17.94 13.40 -59.91
C LEU A 357 17.50 13.31 -61.37
N VAL A 358 16.21 13.50 -61.64
CA VAL A 358 15.65 13.40 -63.00
C VAL A 358 15.13 14.75 -63.45
N ILE A 359 15.61 15.20 -64.60
CA ILE A 359 15.15 16.43 -65.23
C ILE A 359 14.03 16.07 -66.20
N MET A 360 12.80 16.47 -65.86
CA MET A 360 11.60 16.14 -66.64
C MET A 360 11.36 17.20 -67.71
N THR A 361 11.60 16.78 -68.96
CA THR A 361 11.34 17.55 -70.18
C THR A 361 10.26 16.88 -71.01
N PRO A 362 9.57 17.63 -71.91
CA PRO A 362 8.55 17.07 -72.80
C PRO A 362 9.06 15.84 -73.56
N GLU A 363 10.32 15.84 -73.98
CA GLU A 363 10.99 14.78 -74.70
C GLU A 363 11.08 13.48 -73.86
N LEU A 364 11.25 13.61 -72.54
CA LEU A 364 11.30 12.48 -71.61
C LEU A 364 9.89 11.93 -71.26
N THR A 365 8.87 12.80 -71.27
CA THR A 365 7.47 12.46 -70.90
C THR A 365 6.59 12.06 -72.09
N GLY A 366 7.14 11.98 -73.31
CA GLY A 366 6.43 11.55 -74.51
C GLY A 366 5.79 12.67 -75.34
N GLY A 367 6.40 13.85 -75.36
CA GLY A 367 6.04 15.01 -76.19
C GLY A 367 5.19 16.08 -75.48
N SER A 368 4.68 15.83 -74.26
CA SER A 368 3.92 16.83 -73.50
C SER A 368 4.12 16.70 -71.99
N LEU A 369 4.16 17.84 -71.28
CA LEU A 369 4.20 17.94 -69.82
C LEU A 369 2.78 18.11 -69.27
N THR A 370 1.99 17.03 -69.29
CA THR A 370 0.67 17.00 -68.63
C THR A 370 0.79 16.27 -67.30
N PRO A 371 -0.10 16.52 -66.31
CA PRO A 371 -0.10 15.79 -65.05
C PRO A 371 -0.13 14.27 -65.24
N LYS A 372 -0.83 13.78 -66.27
CA LYS A 372 -0.92 12.36 -66.61
C LYS A 372 0.41 11.79 -67.11
N THR A 373 1.10 12.50 -68.01
CA THR A 373 2.39 12.04 -68.55
C THR A 373 3.51 12.13 -67.50
N ILE A 374 3.48 13.16 -66.65
CA ILE A 374 4.37 13.30 -65.49
C ILE A 374 4.15 12.16 -64.50
N TYR A 375 2.91 11.93 -64.08
CA TYR A 375 2.58 10.85 -63.14
C TYR A 375 3.03 9.48 -63.64
N ASN A 376 2.74 9.17 -64.90
CA ASN A 376 3.16 7.91 -65.51
C ASN A 376 4.70 7.77 -65.53
N THR A 377 5.42 8.88 -65.74
CA THR A 377 6.89 8.89 -65.76
C THR A 377 7.48 8.70 -64.37
N ILE A 378 6.93 9.35 -63.35
CA ILE A 378 7.32 9.15 -61.94
C ILE A 378 7.05 7.70 -61.50
N GLN A 379 5.87 7.16 -61.81
CA GLN A 379 5.53 5.77 -61.50
C GLN A 379 6.50 4.77 -62.14
N PHE A 380 6.99 5.07 -63.33
CA PHE A 380 8.02 4.26 -63.98
C PHE A 380 9.38 4.39 -63.27
N LEU A 381 9.80 5.61 -62.94
CA LEU A 381 11.08 5.85 -62.24
C LEU A 381 11.10 5.26 -60.83
N GLN A 382 9.97 5.26 -60.12
CA GLN A 382 9.83 4.65 -58.79
C GLN A 382 10.05 3.13 -58.81
N LYS A 383 9.87 2.46 -59.95
CA LYS A 383 10.25 1.06 -60.10
C LYS A 383 11.78 0.87 -60.10
N VAL A 384 12.53 1.92 -60.48
CA VAL A 384 13.98 1.89 -60.69
C VAL A 384 14.74 2.36 -59.45
N HIS A 385 14.26 3.39 -58.74
CA HIS A 385 14.93 3.91 -57.55
C HIS A 385 13.94 4.47 -56.52
N PHE A 386 14.20 4.23 -55.23
CA PHE A 386 13.29 4.64 -54.15
C PHE A 386 13.40 6.12 -53.75
N THR A 387 14.57 6.74 -53.97
CA THR A 387 14.82 8.16 -53.65
C THR A 387 14.97 8.96 -54.94
N ILE A 388 13.91 9.65 -55.36
CA ILE A 388 13.87 10.41 -56.62
C ILE A 388 13.54 11.86 -56.30
N VAL A 389 14.39 12.77 -56.77
CA VAL A 389 14.13 14.20 -56.84
C VAL A 389 13.95 14.55 -58.31
N TRP A 390 12.89 15.27 -58.64
CA TRP A 390 12.62 15.65 -60.02
C TRP A 390 12.35 17.14 -60.15
N PHE A 391 12.78 17.70 -61.27
CA PHE A 391 12.52 19.10 -61.62
C PHE A 391 11.88 19.15 -63.00
N THR A 392 10.82 19.93 -63.13
CA THR A 392 10.25 20.33 -64.42
C THR A 392 10.60 21.77 -64.70
N LYS A 393 11.03 22.09 -65.92
CA LYS A 393 11.18 23.47 -66.35
C LYS A 393 9.77 24.07 -66.48
N CYS A 394 9.38 24.95 -65.56
CA CYS A 394 8.25 25.84 -65.79
C CYS A 394 8.64 26.84 -66.89
N LYS A 395 7.74 27.08 -67.84
CA LYS A 395 7.88 28.19 -68.78
C LYS A 395 7.81 29.52 -68.02
#